data_AF-A0A9X9LM28-F1
#
_entry.id   AF-A0A9X9LM28-F1
#
_cell.length_a   1.000
_cell.length_b   1.000
_cell.length_c   1.000
_cell.angle_alpha   90.00
_cell.angle_beta   90.00
_cell.angle_gamma   90.00
#
_symmetry.space_group_name_H-M   'P 1'
#
loop_
_entity.id
_entity.type
_entity.pdbx_description
1 polymer ?
#
loop_
_entity_poly.entity_id
_entity_poly.type
_entity_poly.pdbx_seq_one_letter_code
_entity_poly.pdbx_strand_id
1 'polypeptide(L)'
;MDKSWFDYLGKYDTDMDIWGGENFEISFRVWMCGGSLEIVPCSRVGHVFRKKHPYVFPDGNANTYIKNTKRTAEVWMDEYKQYYYAARPFALERPFGNIESRLDLRKNLHCQSFKWYLENVYPELRIPSDSSIQKGSIRQRQKCLESQRQKNTETYNLRLSPCAKSKGEDVKSQIWAFTYTQQILQEELCLSVITVFPGAPVVLVLCKNGDDKQQWTKTGSRIEHIASHLCLDTDMFGDGSENSREIVVNPCESSLMSQHWDLVSS
;
A
#
# COMPACT_ATOMS: atom_id res chain seq x y z
N MET A 1 25.50 15.79 -20.04
CA MET A 1 25.92 15.54 -18.65
C MET A 1 27.43 15.59 -18.59
N ASP A 2 28.00 16.37 -17.67
CA ASP A 2 29.45 16.38 -17.45
C ASP A 2 29.93 15.02 -16.91
N LYS A 3 31.11 14.57 -17.34
CA LYS A 3 31.64 13.25 -16.96
C LYS A 3 31.97 13.16 -15.47
N SER A 4 32.64 14.18 -14.92
CA SER A 4 33.01 14.21 -13.52
C SER A 4 31.79 14.26 -12.61
N TRP A 5 30.74 14.98 -13.03
CA TRP A 5 29.45 14.99 -12.35
C TRP A 5 28.73 13.64 -12.39
N PHE A 6 28.76 12.95 -13.53
CA PHE A 6 28.18 11.60 -13.63
C PHE A 6 28.89 10.58 -12.72
N ASP A 7 30.22 10.67 -12.65
CA ASP A 7 31.01 9.83 -11.74
C ASP A 7 30.73 10.17 -10.27
N TYR A 8 30.67 11.46 -9.93
CA TYR A 8 30.34 11.95 -8.58
C TYR A 8 28.95 11.50 -8.12
N LEU A 9 27.93 11.61 -8.98
CA LEU A 9 26.58 11.14 -8.67
C LEU A 9 26.48 9.62 -8.59
N GLY A 10 27.54 8.85 -8.84
CA GLY A 10 27.54 7.39 -8.69
C GLY A 10 27.02 6.61 -9.90
N LYS A 11 27.18 7.16 -11.12
CA LYS A 11 26.87 6.52 -12.41
C LYS A 11 25.44 6.01 -12.50
N TYR A 12 25.20 4.84 -13.09
CA TYR A 12 23.93 4.12 -13.00
C TYR A 12 23.99 3.06 -11.90
N ASP A 13 22.82 2.66 -11.40
CA ASP A 13 22.69 1.44 -10.62
C ASP A 13 23.00 0.23 -11.50
N THR A 14 24.12 -0.43 -11.23
CA THR A 14 24.65 -1.52 -12.06
C THR A 14 23.89 -2.83 -11.93
N ASP A 15 23.02 -2.96 -10.93
CA ASP A 15 22.21 -4.18 -10.74
C ASP A 15 20.83 -4.07 -11.41
N MET A 16 20.57 -2.99 -12.14
CA MET A 16 19.43 -2.89 -13.04
C MET A 16 19.67 -3.71 -14.30
N ASP A 17 18.65 -4.46 -14.72
CA ASP A 17 18.75 -5.39 -15.85
C ASP A 17 18.19 -4.77 -17.12
N ILE A 18 18.91 -4.94 -18.23
CA ILE A 18 18.48 -4.73 -19.64
C ILE A 18 17.87 -3.35 -19.94
N TRP A 19 16.63 -3.09 -19.51
CA TRP A 19 15.89 -1.89 -19.87
C TRP A 19 14.77 -1.53 -18.88
N GLY A 20 14.64 -0.24 -18.59
CA GLY A 20 13.51 0.38 -17.92
C GLY A 20 13.81 0.68 -16.45
N GLY A 21 13.32 1.82 -15.95
CA GLY A 21 13.52 2.24 -14.56
C GLY A 21 14.74 3.15 -14.35
N GLU A 22 15.80 3.00 -15.14
CA GLU A 22 17.04 3.76 -15.02
C GLU A 22 16.83 5.26 -15.25
N ASN A 23 15.87 5.60 -16.12
CA ASN A 23 15.48 6.98 -16.39
C ASN A 23 14.79 7.64 -15.19
N PHE A 24 13.97 6.90 -14.43
CA PHE A 24 13.37 7.40 -13.19
C PHE A 24 14.42 7.56 -12.10
N GLU A 25 15.28 6.55 -11.93
CA GLU A 25 16.34 6.54 -10.92
C GLU A 25 17.29 7.73 -11.07
N ILE A 26 17.83 7.93 -12.27
CA ILE A 26 18.75 9.04 -12.49
C ILE A 26 18.04 10.39 -12.39
N SER A 27 16.75 10.47 -12.75
CA SER A 27 15.98 11.72 -12.63
C SER A 27 15.77 12.12 -11.18
N PHE A 28 15.32 11.18 -10.33
CA PHE A 28 15.14 11.43 -8.91
C PHE A 28 16.47 11.78 -8.25
N ARG A 29 17.52 10.99 -8.52
CA ARG A 29 18.86 11.23 -7.98
C ARG A 29 19.41 12.60 -8.37
N VAL A 30 19.36 12.97 -9.65
CA VAL A 30 19.88 14.27 -10.09
C VAL A 30 19.18 15.42 -9.37
N TRP A 31 17.85 15.43 -9.35
CA TRP A 31 17.09 16.50 -8.68
C TRP A 31 17.29 16.53 -7.17
N MET A 32 17.20 15.37 -6.51
CA MET A 32 17.27 15.28 -5.06
C MET A 32 18.69 15.52 -4.53
N CYS A 33 19.73 15.29 -5.33
CA CYS A 33 21.13 15.45 -4.93
C CYS A 33 21.78 16.72 -5.50
N GLY A 34 20.98 17.76 -5.79
CA GLY A 34 21.48 19.12 -6.07
C GLY A 34 21.75 19.47 -7.53
N GLY A 35 21.32 18.63 -8.48
CA GLY A 35 21.32 18.93 -9.91
C GLY A 35 19.94 19.34 -10.43
N SER A 36 19.85 19.50 -11.76
CA SER A 36 18.60 19.77 -12.48
C SER A 36 18.55 18.96 -13.78
N LEU A 37 17.35 18.79 -14.32
CA LEU A 37 17.13 18.22 -15.64
C LEU A 37 16.43 19.23 -16.54
N GLU A 38 16.97 19.43 -17.74
CA GLU A 38 16.50 20.43 -18.69
C GLU A 38 16.24 19.81 -20.07
N ILE A 39 15.15 20.25 -20.70
CA ILE A 39 14.89 19.97 -22.11
C ILE A 39 15.26 21.24 -22.88
N VAL A 40 16.28 21.17 -23.73
CA VAL A 40 16.78 22.33 -24.50
C VAL A 40 16.06 22.39 -25.86
N PRO A 41 15.12 23.33 -26.10
CA PRO A 41 14.31 23.34 -27.33
C PRO A 41 15.12 23.57 -28.62
N CYS A 42 16.33 24.13 -28.50
CA CYS A 42 17.23 24.36 -29.63
C CYS A 42 18.00 23.10 -30.05
N SER A 43 18.13 22.10 -29.19
CA SER A 43 18.79 20.83 -29.51
C SER A 43 17.77 19.81 -29.99
N ARG A 44 17.94 19.28 -31.20
CA ARG A 44 16.97 18.38 -31.83
C ARG A 44 17.64 17.08 -32.24
N VAL A 45 17.16 15.98 -31.69
CA VAL A 45 17.57 14.61 -32.03
C VAL A 45 16.30 13.78 -32.26
N GLY A 46 16.18 13.16 -33.43
CA GLY A 46 15.05 12.28 -33.74
C GLY A 46 15.22 10.91 -33.10
N HIS A 47 14.16 10.38 -32.48
CA HIS A 47 14.11 9.02 -31.95
C HIS A 47 12.99 8.22 -32.63
N VAL A 48 13.32 7.04 -33.15
CA VAL A 48 12.34 6.13 -33.76
C VAL A 48 11.64 5.32 -32.67
N PHE A 49 10.47 5.79 -32.24
CA PHE A 49 9.65 5.08 -31.26
C PHE A 49 9.13 3.75 -31.82
N ARG A 50 9.31 2.67 -31.05
CA ARG A 50 8.90 1.31 -31.40
C ARG A 50 7.79 0.86 -30.47
N LYS A 51 6.86 0.05 -30.99
CA LYS A 51 5.76 -0.54 -30.19
C LYS A 51 6.20 -1.75 -29.35
N LYS A 52 7.31 -2.39 -29.71
CA LYS A 52 7.83 -3.60 -29.06
C LYS A 52 9.36 -3.53 -28.97
N HIS A 53 9.90 -4.13 -27.92
CA HIS A 53 11.34 -4.26 -27.76
C HIS A 53 11.90 -5.27 -28.78
N PRO A 54 13.05 -4.98 -29.41
CA PRO A 54 13.70 -5.87 -30.37
C PRO A 54 14.61 -6.94 -29.73
N TYR A 55 14.75 -6.93 -28.39
CA TYR A 55 15.63 -7.83 -27.63
C TYR A 55 14.83 -8.75 -26.70
N VAL A 56 15.46 -9.86 -26.32
CA VAL A 56 14.89 -10.90 -25.46
C VAL A 56 15.12 -10.54 -24.00
N PHE A 57 14.09 -10.73 -23.18
CA PHE A 57 14.16 -10.59 -21.73
C PHE A 57 14.12 -11.99 -21.11
N PRO A 58 15.20 -12.48 -20.48
CA PRO A 58 15.26 -13.83 -19.91
C PRO A 58 14.09 -14.12 -18.96
N ASP A 59 13.75 -13.16 -18.11
CA ASP A 59 12.66 -13.28 -17.13
C ASP A 59 11.35 -12.60 -17.57
N GLY A 60 11.27 -12.17 -18.84
CA GLY A 60 10.16 -11.39 -19.38
C GLY A 60 10.27 -9.89 -19.08
N ASN A 61 9.85 -9.07 -20.05
CA ASN A 61 10.00 -7.62 -20.01
C ASN A 61 9.36 -6.97 -18.77
N ALA A 62 8.19 -7.45 -18.36
CA ALA A 62 7.48 -6.92 -17.20
C ALA A 62 8.23 -7.16 -15.90
N ASN A 63 8.84 -8.34 -15.73
CA ASN A 63 9.58 -8.66 -14.51
C ASN A 63 10.88 -7.87 -14.42
N THR A 64 11.61 -7.77 -15.53
CA THR A 64 12.80 -6.90 -15.64
C THR A 64 12.46 -5.46 -15.29
N TYR A 65 11.38 -4.92 -15.87
CA TYR A 65 10.92 -3.56 -15.58
C TYR A 65 10.56 -3.38 -14.10
N ILE A 66 9.79 -4.32 -13.53
CA ILE A 66 9.38 -4.29 -12.11
C ILE A 66 10.59 -4.33 -11.18
N LYS A 67 11.59 -5.19 -11.45
CA LYS A 67 12.84 -5.25 -10.66
C LYS A 67 13.49 -3.88 -10.61
N ASN A 68 13.72 -3.26 -11.77
CA ASN A 68 14.43 -1.99 -11.85
C ASN A 68 13.64 -0.85 -11.21
N THR A 69 12.34 -0.72 -11.50
CA THR A 69 11.51 0.33 -10.88
C THR A 69 11.34 0.13 -9.37
N LYS A 70 11.37 -1.11 -8.88
CA LYS A 70 11.37 -1.40 -7.45
C LYS A 70 12.66 -0.92 -6.78
N ARG A 71 13.83 -1.17 -7.38
CA ARG A 71 15.11 -0.62 -6.88
C ARG A 71 15.07 0.90 -6.79
N THR A 72 14.53 1.57 -7.82
CA THR A 72 14.33 3.02 -7.80
C THR A 72 13.43 3.45 -6.65
N ALA A 73 12.27 2.82 -6.49
CA ALA A 73 11.30 3.18 -5.46
C ALA A 73 11.85 2.99 -4.03
N GLU A 74 12.55 1.88 -3.80
CA GLU A 74 13.13 1.58 -2.49
C GLU A 74 14.24 2.54 -2.08
N VAL A 75 15.04 3.02 -3.04
CA VAL A 75 16.16 3.94 -2.75
C VAL A 75 15.71 5.39 -2.67
N TRP A 76 14.77 5.83 -3.52
CA TRP A 76 14.53 7.26 -3.76
C TRP A 76 13.15 7.77 -3.35
N MET A 77 12.14 6.91 -3.18
CA MET A 77 10.75 7.38 -3.01
C MET A 77 10.28 7.47 -1.54
N ASP A 78 11.14 7.20 -0.57
CA ASP A 78 10.82 7.26 0.87
C ASP A 78 9.49 6.54 1.20
N GLU A 79 8.59 7.16 1.96
CA GLU A 79 7.25 6.64 2.24
C GLU A 79 6.36 6.56 0.98
N TYR A 80 6.58 7.42 -0.01
CA TYR A 80 5.75 7.50 -1.23
C TYR A 80 5.87 6.28 -2.14
N LYS A 81 6.86 5.40 -1.92
CA LYS A 81 6.95 4.09 -2.61
C LYS A 81 5.69 3.24 -2.41
N GLN A 82 4.93 3.48 -1.34
CA GLN A 82 3.62 2.86 -1.13
C GLN A 82 2.64 3.09 -2.28
N TYR A 83 2.65 4.28 -2.91
CA TYR A 83 1.79 4.57 -4.06
C TYR A 83 2.22 3.79 -5.31
N TYR A 84 3.53 3.57 -5.47
CA TYR A 84 4.05 2.68 -6.50
C TYR A 84 3.57 1.24 -6.27
N TYR A 85 3.67 0.72 -5.05
CA TYR A 85 3.19 -0.62 -4.72
C TYR A 85 1.67 -0.78 -4.83
N ALA A 86 0.90 0.26 -4.48
CA ALA A 86 -0.55 0.26 -4.70
C ALA A 86 -0.89 0.17 -6.20
N ALA A 87 -0.17 0.89 -7.07
CA ALA A 87 -0.36 0.83 -8.51
C ALA A 87 0.19 -0.46 -9.15
N ARG A 88 1.14 -1.13 -8.49
CA ARG A 88 1.80 -2.37 -8.95
C ARG A 88 1.96 -3.38 -7.80
N PRO A 89 0.87 -4.00 -7.31
CA PRO A 89 0.93 -4.89 -6.12
C PRO A 89 1.91 -6.05 -6.30
N PHE A 90 1.98 -6.62 -7.51
CA PHE A 90 2.91 -7.71 -7.85
C PHE A 90 4.38 -7.36 -7.64
N ALA A 91 4.75 -6.08 -7.50
CA ALA A 91 6.12 -5.70 -7.20
C ALA A 91 6.53 -6.06 -5.76
N LEU A 92 5.59 -6.17 -4.80
CA LEU A 92 5.90 -6.45 -3.39
C LEU A 92 6.66 -7.78 -3.21
N GLU A 93 6.19 -8.84 -3.84
CA GLU A 93 6.77 -10.19 -3.74
C GLU A 93 8.01 -10.40 -4.62
N ARG A 94 8.32 -9.46 -5.52
CA ARG A 94 9.42 -9.62 -6.47
C ARG A 94 10.77 -9.27 -5.85
N PRO A 95 11.79 -10.12 -5.99
CA PRO A 95 13.13 -9.81 -5.53
C PRO A 95 13.72 -8.67 -6.38
N PHE A 96 14.44 -7.76 -5.73
CA PHE A 96 15.08 -6.62 -6.38
C PHE A 96 16.59 -6.52 -6.09
N GLY A 97 17.15 -7.49 -5.36
CA GLY A 97 18.57 -7.53 -5.01
C GLY A 97 18.94 -6.58 -3.86
N ASN A 98 20.24 -6.54 -3.54
CA ASN A 98 20.79 -5.63 -2.52
C ASN A 98 20.83 -4.19 -3.07
N ILE A 99 20.45 -3.20 -2.26
CA ILE A 99 20.45 -1.76 -2.61
C ILE A 99 21.30 -0.90 -1.65
N GLU A 100 22.05 -1.53 -0.74
CA GLU A 100 22.84 -0.88 0.31
C GLU A 100 23.82 0.14 -0.28
N SER A 101 24.52 -0.22 -1.36
CA SER A 101 25.45 0.70 -2.05
C SER A 101 24.77 1.96 -2.59
N ARG A 102 23.48 1.88 -2.94
CA ARG A 102 22.69 3.02 -3.45
C ARG A 102 22.13 3.86 -2.31
N LEU A 103 21.74 3.23 -1.20
CA LEU A 103 21.34 3.92 0.03
C LEU A 103 22.51 4.71 0.63
N ASP A 104 23.71 4.10 0.70
CA ASP A 104 24.93 4.75 1.16
C ASP A 104 25.31 5.92 0.27
N LEU A 105 25.21 5.76 -1.05
CA LEU A 105 25.43 6.84 -2.01
C LEU A 105 24.47 8.01 -1.74
N ARG A 106 23.17 7.75 -1.59
CA ARG A 106 22.16 8.78 -1.29
C ARG A 106 22.49 9.52 0.00
N LYS A 107 22.94 8.80 1.03
CA LYS A 107 23.35 9.38 2.32
C LYS A 107 24.62 10.25 2.17
N ASN A 108 25.63 9.75 1.47
CA ASN A 108 26.91 10.44 1.28
C ASN A 108 26.78 11.71 0.44
N LEU A 109 25.84 11.73 -0.51
CA LEU A 109 25.51 12.91 -1.31
C LEU A 109 24.59 13.91 -0.60
N HIS A 110 24.14 13.59 0.62
CA HIS A 110 23.22 14.43 1.40
C HIS A 110 21.96 14.84 0.62
N CYS A 111 21.39 13.89 -0.13
CA CYS A 111 20.24 14.19 -0.99
C CYS A 111 18.98 14.53 -0.18
N GLN A 112 18.12 15.34 -0.77
CA GLN A 112 16.81 15.72 -0.26
C GLN A 112 15.85 14.52 -0.18
N SER A 113 14.72 14.71 0.50
CA SER A 113 13.63 13.72 0.56
C SER A 113 12.79 13.72 -0.71
N PHE A 114 12.04 12.64 -0.93
CA PHE A 114 11.09 12.57 -2.04
C PHE A 114 9.93 13.54 -1.85
N LYS A 115 9.54 13.84 -0.61
CA LYS A 115 8.62 14.92 -0.30
C LYS A 115 9.10 16.26 -0.88
N TRP A 116 10.36 16.61 -0.65
CA TRP A 116 10.95 17.82 -1.21
C TRP A 116 10.90 17.82 -2.75
N TYR A 117 11.18 16.68 -3.38
CA TYR A 117 11.08 16.53 -4.84
C TYR A 117 9.65 16.82 -5.33
N LEU A 118 8.62 16.27 -4.68
CA LEU A 118 7.23 16.51 -5.06
C LEU A 118 6.81 17.96 -4.83
N GLU A 119 7.29 18.61 -3.77
CA GLU A 119 6.93 20.01 -3.46
C GLU A 119 7.66 21.02 -4.35
N ASN A 120 8.89 20.74 -4.79
CA ASN A 120 9.77 21.72 -5.44
C ASN A 120 10.05 21.44 -6.92
N VAL A 121 9.99 20.17 -7.33
CA VAL A 121 10.35 19.74 -8.69
C VAL A 121 9.13 19.32 -9.50
N TYR A 122 8.18 18.61 -8.87
CA TYR A 122 6.98 18.15 -9.58
C TYR A 122 5.66 18.38 -8.80
N PRO A 123 5.34 19.65 -8.44
CA PRO A 123 4.16 19.99 -7.64
C PRO A 123 2.82 19.74 -8.35
N GLU A 124 2.83 19.62 -9.67
CA GLU A 124 1.63 19.32 -10.46
C GLU A 124 1.20 17.85 -10.31
N LEU A 125 2.10 16.98 -9.85
CA LEU A 125 1.78 15.59 -9.55
C LEU A 125 0.88 15.54 -8.32
N ARG A 126 -0.42 15.36 -8.56
CA ARG A 126 -1.41 15.19 -7.48
C ARG A 126 -1.14 13.88 -6.74
N ILE A 127 -0.58 14.01 -5.54
CA ILE A 127 -0.50 12.93 -4.58
C ILE A 127 -1.94 12.64 -4.13
N PRO A 128 -2.41 11.38 -4.17
CA PRO A 128 -3.70 11.04 -3.60
C PRO A 128 -3.72 11.48 -2.13
N SER A 129 -4.55 12.46 -1.81
CA SER A 129 -4.78 12.88 -0.42
C SER A 129 -5.43 11.73 0.35
N ASP A 130 -5.39 11.75 1.69
CA ASP A 130 -6.15 10.81 2.53
C ASP A 130 -7.66 10.75 2.19
N SER A 131 -8.18 11.67 1.37
CA SER A 131 -9.54 11.58 0.80
C SER A 131 -9.69 10.56 -0.34
N SER A 132 -8.62 9.93 -0.84
CA SER A 132 -8.69 8.76 -1.72
C SER A 132 -8.88 7.45 -0.95
N ILE A 133 -8.92 7.51 0.39
CA ILE A 133 -9.39 6.43 1.24
C ILE A 133 -10.85 6.19 0.87
N GLN A 134 -11.14 5.02 0.32
CA GLN A 134 -12.52 4.62 0.10
C GLN A 134 -13.15 4.47 1.49
N LYS A 135 -14.17 5.27 1.77
CA LYS A 135 -14.96 5.15 3.01
C LYS A 135 -16.23 4.38 2.71
N GLY A 136 -16.60 3.51 3.64
CA GLY A 136 -17.79 2.72 3.49
C GLY A 136 -18.07 1.85 4.69
N SER A 137 -19.19 1.14 4.63
CA SER A 137 -19.53 0.13 5.62
C SER A 137 -19.08 -1.25 5.17
N ILE A 138 -18.58 -2.03 6.14
CA ILE A 138 -18.31 -3.47 5.99
C ILE A 138 -19.56 -4.20 6.43
N ARG A 139 -20.26 -4.82 5.50
CA ARG A 139 -21.59 -5.38 5.73
C ARG A 139 -21.61 -6.88 5.54
N GLN A 140 -22.26 -7.56 6.48
CA GLN A 140 -22.65 -8.96 6.36
C GLN A 140 -24.18 -9.04 6.43
N ARG A 141 -24.81 -9.22 5.26
CA ARG A 141 -26.27 -9.16 5.07
C ARG A 141 -26.84 -7.81 5.51
N GLN A 142 -27.56 -7.75 6.64
CA GLN A 142 -28.17 -6.53 7.19
C GLN A 142 -27.44 -5.99 8.42
N LYS A 143 -26.33 -6.62 8.81
CA LYS A 143 -25.48 -6.19 9.92
C LYS A 143 -24.19 -5.56 9.38
N CYS A 144 -23.75 -4.49 10.01
CA CYS A 144 -22.53 -3.77 9.69
C CYS A 144 -21.51 -3.98 10.80
N LEU A 145 -20.24 -4.05 10.43
CA LEU A 145 -19.13 -4.04 11.38
C LEU A 145 -19.12 -2.69 12.09
N GLU A 146 -19.19 -2.71 13.42
CA GLU A 146 -19.25 -1.52 14.25
C GLU A 146 -18.15 -1.54 15.31
N SER A 147 -17.43 -0.43 15.45
CA SER A 147 -16.60 -0.16 16.61
C SER A 147 -17.47 0.33 17.77
N GLN A 148 -17.45 -0.36 18.90
CA GLN A 148 -18.09 0.09 20.13
C GLN A 148 -17.04 0.48 21.16
N ARG A 149 -17.18 1.65 21.77
CA ARG A 149 -16.33 2.05 22.90
C ARG A 149 -16.79 1.32 24.16
N GLN A 150 -15.87 0.65 24.86
CA GLN A 150 -16.17 0.03 26.15
C GLN A 150 -16.36 1.11 27.24
N LYS A 151 -17.31 0.88 28.15
CA LYS A 151 -17.55 1.80 29.27
C LYS A 151 -16.35 1.76 30.22
N ASN A 152 -15.84 2.93 30.59
CA ASN A 152 -14.71 3.15 31.51
C ASN A 152 -13.30 2.77 30.99
N THR A 153 -13.13 2.57 29.69
CA THR A 153 -11.82 2.37 29.05
C THR A 153 -11.72 3.16 27.73
N GLU A 154 -10.50 3.38 27.24
CA GLU A 154 -10.24 3.88 25.88
C GLU A 154 -10.16 2.74 24.85
N THR A 155 -10.62 1.54 25.23
CA THR A 155 -10.62 0.36 24.36
C THR A 155 -11.89 0.28 23.53
N TYR A 156 -11.72 -0.11 22.26
CA TYR A 156 -12.82 -0.34 21.34
C TYR A 156 -12.96 -1.84 21.08
N ASN A 157 -14.19 -2.35 21.13
CA ASN A 157 -14.51 -3.71 20.71
C ASN A 157 -15.22 -3.69 19.35
N LEU A 158 -14.92 -4.69 18.52
CA LEU A 158 -15.61 -4.91 17.26
C LEU A 158 -16.86 -5.76 17.50
N ARG A 159 -17.96 -5.42 16.84
CA ARG A 159 -19.18 -6.21 16.83
C ARG A 159 -19.92 -6.09 15.52
N LEU A 160 -20.86 -6.99 15.28
CA LEU A 160 -21.89 -6.80 14.27
C LEU A 160 -23.13 -6.18 14.89
N SER A 161 -23.60 -5.07 14.33
CA SER A 161 -24.88 -4.46 14.69
C SER A 161 -25.72 -4.18 13.44
N PRO A 162 -27.05 -4.02 13.55
CA PRO A 162 -27.86 -3.60 12.41
C PRO A 162 -27.28 -2.33 11.76
N CYS A 163 -27.17 -2.33 10.43
CA CYS A 163 -26.69 -1.14 9.70
C CYS A 163 -27.62 0.04 9.98
N ALA A 164 -27.07 1.10 10.57
CA ALA A 164 -27.83 2.22 11.09
C ALA A 164 -27.52 3.51 10.34
N LYS A 165 -28.53 4.39 10.25
CA LYS A 165 -28.38 5.75 9.75
C LYS A 165 -28.86 6.73 10.83
N SER A 166 -28.08 7.76 11.11
CA SER A 166 -28.42 8.84 12.03
C SER A 166 -28.68 10.11 11.23
N LYS A 167 -29.90 10.65 11.34
CA LYS A 167 -30.33 11.86 10.59
C LYS A 167 -30.12 11.78 9.06
N GLY A 168 -30.19 10.57 8.50
CA GLY A 168 -29.98 10.33 7.07
C GLY A 168 -28.53 10.07 6.65
N GLU A 169 -27.56 10.28 7.55
CA GLU A 169 -26.14 9.97 7.35
C GLU A 169 -25.77 8.64 8.00
N ASP A 170 -24.73 7.98 7.47
CA ASP A 170 -24.23 6.73 8.07
C ASP A 170 -23.61 6.99 9.46
N VAL A 171 -23.79 6.04 10.38
CA VAL A 171 -23.23 6.17 11.73
C VAL A 171 -21.71 6.03 11.68
N LYS A 172 -20.98 7.02 12.23
CA LYS A 172 -19.50 7.05 12.21
C LYS A 172 -18.83 5.77 12.70
N SER A 173 -19.41 5.09 13.70
CA SER A 173 -18.90 3.83 14.25
C SER A 173 -18.99 2.63 13.29
N GLN A 174 -19.74 2.77 12.20
CA GLN A 174 -19.92 1.75 11.15
C GLN A 174 -19.21 2.11 9.84
N ILE A 175 -18.51 3.25 9.80
CA ILE A 175 -17.78 3.72 8.62
C ILE A 175 -16.30 3.44 8.79
N TRP A 176 -15.79 2.65 7.85
CA TRP A 176 -14.41 2.20 7.78
C TRP A 176 -13.72 2.85 6.60
N ALA A 177 -12.45 3.19 6.82
CA ALA A 177 -11.56 3.75 5.84
C ALA A 177 -10.65 2.64 5.29
N PHE A 178 -10.71 2.40 3.99
CA PHE A 178 -9.83 1.49 3.26
C PHE A 178 -8.67 2.29 2.67
N THR A 179 -7.46 2.04 3.17
CA THR A 179 -6.26 2.71 2.67
C THR A 179 -5.64 1.95 1.51
N TYR A 180 -4.82 2.67 0.75
CA TYR A 180 -3.97 2.07 -0.26
C TYR A 180 -2.86 1.19 0.34
N THR A 181 -2.52 1.35 1.63
CA THR A 181 -1.60 0.46 2.38
C THR A 181 -2.25 -0.85 2.81
N GLN A 182 -3.46 -1.15 2.32
CA GLN A 182 -4.24 -2.34 2.66
C GLN A 182 -4.64 -2.37 4.14
N GLN A 183 -4.74 -1.21 4.80
CA GLN A 183 -5.25 -1.13 6.16
C GLN A 183 -6.75 -0.79 6.13
N ILE A 184 -7.48 -1.31 7.10
CA ILE A 184 -8.87 -0.96 7.37
C ILE A 184 -8.85 -0.24 8.71
N LEU A 185 -9.24 1.03 8.74
CA LEU A 185 -9.15 1.83 9.95
C LEU A 185 -10.38 2.70 10.21
N GLN A 186 -10.44 3.17 11.45
CA GLN A 186 -11.32 4.23 11.89
C GLN A 186 -10.51 5.18 12.77
N GLU A 187 -10.47 6.47 12.39
CA GLU A 187 -9.62 7.48 13.04
C GLU A 187 -8.13 7.06 13.05
N GLU A 188 -7.55 6.75 14.22
CA GLU A 188 -6.15 6.32 14.36
C GLU A 188 -6.01 4.79 14.59
N LEU A 189 -7.12 4.06 14.56
CA LEU A 189 -7.18 2.64 14.92
C LEU A 189 -7.39 1.75 13.70
N CYS A 190 -6.49 0.79 13.50
CA CYS A 190 -6.50 -0.19 12.43
C CYS A 190 -7.00 -1.55 12.92
N LEU A 191 -7.74 -2.27 12.06
CA LEU A 191 -8.04 -3.69 12.25
C LEU A 191 -6.73 -4.47 12.26
N SER A 192 -6.52 -5.27 13.30
CA SER A 192 -5.29 -6.03 13.48
C SER A 192 -5.54 -7.42 14.05
N VAL A 193 -4.66 -8.35 13.67
CA VAL A 193 -4.60 -9.71 14.23
C VAL A 193 -3.30 -9.85 15.03
N ILE A 194 -3.39 -9.76 16.36
CA ILE A 194 -2.19 -9.80 17.22
C ILE A 194 -1.50 -11.17 17.15
N THR A 195 -2.30 -12.23 17.24
CA THR A 195 -1.88 -13.64 17.26
C THR A 195 -2.48 -14.38 16.08
N VAL A 196 -1.65 -14.98 15.24
CA VAL A 196 -2.06 -15.59 13.98
C VAL A 196 -2.39 -17.07 14.17
N PHE A 197 -3.66 -17.38 14.44
CA PHE A 197 -4.20 -18.75 14.44
C PHE A 197 -5.71 -18.73 14.15
N PRO A 198 -6.30 -19.83 13.64
CA PRO A 198 -7.76 -19.94 13.45
C PRO A 198 -8.56 -19.66 14.72
N GLY A 199 -9.54 -18.76 14.64
CA GLY A 199 -10.34 -18.30 15.78
C GLY A 199 -9.71 -17.13 16.55
N ALA A 200 -8.56 -16.61 16.13
CA ALA A 200 -7.96 -15.45 16.78
C ALA A 200 -8.82 -14.20 16.61
N PRO A 201 -9.02 -13.39 17.67
CA PRO A 201 -9.85 -12.20 17.61
C PRO A 201 -9.21 -11.09 16.76
N VAL A 202 -10.04 -10.39 16.00
CA VAL A 202 -9.67 -9.14 15.35
C VAL A 202 -9.88 -7.99 16.32
N VAL A 203 -8.86 -7.16 16.48
CA VAL A 203 -8.86 -6.05 17.43
C VAL A 203 -8.53 -4.73 16.75
N LEU A 204 -8.86 -3.63 17.43
CA LEU A 204 -8.48 -2.28 17.02
C LEU A 204 -7.25 -1.84 17.81
N VAL A 205 -6.18 -1.51 17.09
CA VAL A 205 -4.91 -1.01 17.66
C VAL A 205 -4.43 0.20 16.87
N LEU A 206 -3.50 0.97 17.42
CA LEU A 206 -2.94 2.13 16.71
C LEU A 206 -2.33 1.71 15.37
N CYS A 207 -2.70 2.45 14.32
CA CYS A 207 -2.21 2.21 12.98
C CYS A 207 -0.68 2.37 12.93
N LYS A 208 0.00 1.37 12.36
CA LYS A 208 1.44 1.38 12.18
C LYS A 208 1.78 1.05 10.73
N ASN A 209 2.43 1.98 10.04
CA ASN A 209 2.82 1.81 8.66
C ASN A 209 3.80 0.63 8.51
N GLY A 210 3.51 -0.29 7.59
CA GLY A 210 4.32 -1.48 7.34
C GLY A 210 4.15 -2.60 8.37
N ASP A 211 3.17 -2.52 9.27
CA ASP A 211 2.79 -3.62 10.15
C ASP A 211 1.94 -4.64 9.39
N ASP A 212 2.53 -5.81 9.13
CA ASP A 212 1.92 -6.92 8.40
C ASP A 212 0.65 -7.45 9.08
N LYS A 213 0.55 -7.30 10.41
CA LYS A 213 -0.63 -7.65 11.21
C LYS A 213 -1.83 -6.75 11.00
N GLN A 214 -1.69 -5.67 10.23
CA GLN A 214 -2.74 -4.68 9.98
C GLN A 214 -3.18 -4.65 8.52
N GLN A 215 -2.69 -5.60 7.71
CA GLN A 215 -2.89 -5.62 6.27
C GLN A 215 -3.97 -6.61 5.85
N TRP A 216 -4.91 -6.14 5.05
CA TRP A 216 -6.11 -6.82 4.61
C TRP A 216 -6.32 -6.62 3.11
N THR A 217 -6.65 -7.70 2.41
CA THR A 217 -7.04 -7.66 1.01
C THR A 217 -8.47 -8.16 0.83
N LYS A 218 -9.19 -7.65 -0.17
CA LYS A 218 -10.53 -8.13 -0.51
C LYS A 218 -10.48 -8.98 -1.77
N THR A 219 -10.82 -10.26 -1.63
CA THR A 219 -10.87 -11.23 -2.72
C THR A 219 -12.31 -11.72 -2.92
N GLY A 220 -12.96 -11.25 -3.99
CA GLY A 220 -14.38 -11.52 -4.20
C GLY A 220 -15.20 -10.91 -3.05
N SER A 221 -15.96 -11.73 -2.32
CA SER A 221 -16.73 -11.30 -1.14
C SER A 221 -16.02 -11.55 0.19
N ARG A 222 -14.74 -11.93 0.20
CA ARG A 222 -13.99 -12.21 1.42
C ARG A 222 -12.98 -11.11 1.71
N ILE A 223 -12.70 -10.88 2.98
CA ILE A 223 -11.62 -10.00 3.44
C ILE A 223 -10.57 -10.93 4.07
N GLU A 224 -9.37 -10.95 3.52
CA GLU A 224 -8.27 -11.82 3.91
C GLU A 224 -7.18 -11.01 4.60
N HIS A 225 -6.72 -11.49 5.75
CA HIS A 225 -5.56 -10.97 6.45
C HIS A 225 -4.28 -11.46 5.77
N ILE A 226 -3.48 -10.52 5.25
CA ILE A 226 -2.40 -10.83 4.31
C ILE A 226 -1.31 -11.68 4.95
N ALA A 227 -0.89 -11.36 6.18
CA ALA A 227 0.22 -12.07 6.81
C ALA A 227 -0.12 -13.53 7.19
N SER A 228 -1.41 -13.84 7.40
CA SER A 228 -1.85 -15.17 7.85
C SER A 228 -2.55 -16.01 6.80
N HIS A 229 -3.01 -15.39 5.70
CA HIS A 229 -3.92 -16.00 4.73
C HIS A 229 -5.23 -16.52 5.35
N LEU A 230 -5.63 -15.97 6.49
CA LEU A 230 -6.90 -16.25 7.14
C LEU A 230 -7.92 -15.17 6.77
N CYS A 231 -9.18 -15.55 6.65
CA CYS A 231 -10.27 -14.65 6.31
C CYS A 231 -10.98 -14.11 7.55
N LEU A 232 -11.38 -12.84 7.48
CA LEU A 232 -12.29 -12.21 8.43
C LEU A 232 -13.58 -13.00 8.48
N ASP A 233 -13.94 -13.43 9.68
CA ASP A 233 -15.06 -14.33 9.93
C ASP A 233 -15.84 -13.86 11.15
N THR A 234 -17.06 -14.35 11.26
CA THR A 234 -17.88 -14.20 12.45
C THR A 234 -18.13 -15.57 13.04
N ASP A 235 -17.54 -15.82 14.20
CA ASP A 235 -17.68 -17.09 14.89
C ASP A 235 -18.59 -16.95 16.12
N MET A 236 -19.29 -18.04 16.45
CA MET A 236 -20.18 -18.10 17.60
C MET A 236 -19.41 -18.69 18.78
N PHE A 237 -19.09 -17.86 19.78
CA PHE A 237 -18.61 -18.37 21.06
C PHE A 237 -19.75 -18.34 22.09
N GLY A 238 -19.95 -19.43 22.84
CA GLY A 238 -20.91 -19.48 23.96
C GLY A 238 -22.31 -20.01 23.64
N ASP A 239 -23.33 -19.52 24.36
CA ASP A 239 -24.67 -20.12 24.52
C ASP A 239 -25.60 -20.10 23.28
N GLY A 240 -25.07 -19.72 22.11
CA GLY A 240 -25.84 -19.65 20.87
C GLY A 240 -26.74 -18.42 20.75
N SER A 241 -26.68 -17.45 21.67
CA SER A 241 -27.40 -16.18 21.52
C SER A 241 -26.82 -15.33 20.39
N GLU A 242 -27.66 -14.63 19.63
CA GLU A 242 -27.22 -13.79 18.49
C GLU A 242 -26.24 -12.66 18.88
N ASN A 243 -26.12 -12.37 20.18
CA ASN A 243 -25.27 -11.32 20.74
C ASN A 243 -23.83 -11.77 21.05
N SER A 244 -23.49 -13.04 20.88
CA SER A 244 -22.16 -13.59 21.20
C SER A 244 -21.28 -13.87 19.97
N ARG A 245 -21.55 -13.19 18.84
CA ARG A 245 -20.71 -13.27 17.64
C ARG A 245 -19.47 -12.42 17.79
N GLU A 246 -18.32 -13.07 17.79
CA GLU A 246 -17.02 -12.41 17.79
C GLU A 246 -16.49 -12.28 16.36
N ILE A 247 -15.73 -11.20 16.13
CA ILE A 247 -15.05 -10.97 14.86
C ILE A 247 -13.66 -11.60 14.97
N VAL A 248 -13.41 -12.63 14.18
CA VAL A 248 -12.21 -13.46 14.25
C VAL A 248 -11.60 -13.65 12.87
N VAL A 249 -10.46 -14.34 12.81
CA VAL A 249 -9.89 -14.85 11.56
C VAL A 249 -9.92 -16.37 11.51
N ASN A 250 -10.35 -16.94 10.38
CA ASN A 250 -10.45 -18.38 10.15
C ASN A 250 -9.93 -18.78 8.76
N PRO A 251 -9.66 -20.07 8.50
CA PRO A 251 -9.33 -20.54 7.16
C PRO A 251 -10.37 -20.08 6.14
N CYS A 252 -9.89 -19.55 5.03
CA CYS A 252 -10.75 -18.98 4.00
C CYS A 252 -11.60 -20.06 3.32
N GLU A 253 -12.93 -19.95 3.42
CA GLU A 253 -13.87 -20.89 2.80
C GLU A 253 -14.96 -20.16 2.01
N SER A 254 -15.17 -20.53 0.74
CA SER A 254 -16.09 -19.84 -0.17
C SER A 254 -17.57 -20.10 0.10
N SER A 255 -17.89 -21.22 0.73
CA SER A 255 -19.25 -21.66 1.07
C SER A 255 -19.80 -20.92 2.29
N LEU A 256 -18.94 -20.39 3.15
CA LEU A 256 -19.31 -19.82 4.44
C LEU A 256 -19.88 -18.40 4.28
N MET A 257 -21.15 -18.26 4.62
CA MET A 257 -21.82 -16.96 4.69
C MET A 257 -21.31 -16.08 5.85
N SER A 258 -20.58 -16.66 6.79
CA SER A 258 -19.94 -15.94 7.90
C SER A 258 -18.73 -15.11 7.44
N GLN A 259 -18.11 -15.49 6.31
CA GLN A 259 -16.98 -14.79 5.70
C GLN A 259 -17.37 -13.91 4.50
N HIS A 260 -18.68 -13.71 4.27
CA HIS A 260 -19.18 -12.92 3.15
C HIS A 260 -19.42 -11.46 3.54
N TRP A 261 -18.57 -10.57 3.01
CA TRP A 261 -18.52 -9.16 3.32
C TRP A 261 -18.72 -8.30 2.07
N ASP A 262 -19.76 -7.47 2.11
CA ASP A 262 -20.01 -6.40 1.15
C ASP A 262 -19.32 -5.12 1.61
N LEU A 263 -18.66 -4.41 0.70
CA LEU A 263 -18.20 -3.04 0.93
C LEU A 263 -19.15 -2.08 0.25
N VAL A 264 -19.86 -1.28 1.05
CA VAL A 264 -20.81 -0.28 0.55
C VAL A 264 -20.19 1.09 0.74
N SER A 265 -19.90 1.78 -0.36
CA SER A 265 -19.38 3.17 -0.31
C SER A 265 -20.39 4.09 0.36
N SER A 266 -19.90 4.95 1.26
CA SER A 266 -20.65 6.04 1.89
C SER A 266 -20.70 7.27 0.97
#